data_AF-Q71J40-F1
#
_entry.id   AF-Q71J40-F1
#
_cell.length_a   1.000
_cell.length_b   1.000
_cell.length_c   1.000
_cell.angle_alpha   90.00
_cell.angle_beta   90.00
_cell.angle_gamma   90.00
#
_symmetry.space_group_name_H-M   'P 1'
#
loop_
_entity.id
_entity.type
_entity.pdbx_description
1 polymer ?
#
loop_
_entity_poly.entity_id
_entity_poly.type
_entity_poly.pdbx_seq_one_letter_code
_entity_poly.pdbx_strand_id
1 'polypeptide(L)' 'AAEEGDLSLEFEKMGASVNAFTSFNETMYYASGLKNVGPMIDLLFKLVGQPYFTDENVAKEIPIIQQELAMYQDEP' A
#
# COMPACT_ATOMS: atom_id res chain seq x y z
N ALA A 1 15.25 -0.24 6.78
CA ALA A 1 15.37 1.05 6.08
C ALA A 1 14.14 1.19 5.22
N ALA A 2 13.62 2.42 5.04
CA ALA A 2 12.57 2.69 4.07
C ALA A 2 12.96 2.08 2.71
N GLU A 3 12.13 1.23 2.12
CA GLU A 3 12.36 0.84 0.72
C GLU A 3 12.14 2.06 -0.18
N GLU A 4 12.93 2.17 -1.24
CA GLU A 4 12.77 3.26 -2.20
C GLU A 4 11.39 3.16 -2.86
N GLY A 5 10.61 4.23 -2.77
CA GLY A 5 9.23 4.27 -3.26
C GLY A 5 8.15 3.96 -2.22
N ASP A 6 8.53 3.64 -0.98
CA ASP A 6 7.57 3.43 0.11
C ASP A 6 6.94 4.77 0.56
N LEU A 7 5.69 4.99 0.16
CA LEU A 7 4.92 6.17 0.53
C LEU A 7 4.27 6.06 1.92
N SER A 8 4.27 4.89 2.56
CA SER A 8 3.66 4.72 3.89
C SER A 8 4.32 5.63 4.93
N LEU A 9 5.64 5.78 4.86
CA LEU A 9 6.41 6.67 5.73
C LEU A 9 6.08 8.15 5.54
N GLU A 10 5.65 8.56 4.35
CA GLU A 10 5.19 9.94 4.12
C GLU A 10 3.82 10.17 4.79
N PHE A 11 2.93 9.17 4.80
CA PHE A 11 1.71 9.23 5.60
C PHE A 11 2.04 9.28 7.10
N GLU A 12 2.97 8.45 7.58
CA GLU A 12 3.38 8.42 9.00
C GLU A 12 3.95 9.76 9.47
N LYS A 13 4.79 10.43 8.66
CA LYS A 13 5.30 11.78 8.95
C LYS A 13 4.19 12.82 9.12
N MET A 14 3.05 12.61 8.47
CA MET A 14 1.86 13.47 8.58
C MET A 14 0.96 13.11 9.77
N GLY A 15 1.34 12.09 10.56
CA GLY A 15 0.53 11.57 11.66
C GLY A 15 -0.67 10.75 11.17
N ALA A 16 -0.51 10.09 10.03
CA ALA A 16 -1.53 9.28 9.38
C ALA A 16 -1.02 7.86 9.10
N SER A 17 -1.95 6.92 8.93
CA SER A 17 -1.68 5.59 8.40
C SER A 17 -2.35 5.43 7.04
N VAL A 18 -1.78 4.56 6.19
CA VAL A 18 -2.32 4.21 4.88
C VAL A 18 -2.54 2.72 4.80
N ASN A 19 -3.58 2.29 4.10
CA ASN A 19 -3.84 0.89 3.83
C ASN A 19 -4.60 0.74 2.49
N ALA A 20 -4.62 -0.48 1.98
CA ALA A 20 -5.39 -0.87 0.83
C ALA A 20 -5.98 -2.27 1.01
N PHE A 21 -7.14 -2.52 0.39
CA PHE A 21 -7.69 -3.87 0.29
C PHE A 21 -8.39 -4.07 -1.05
N THR A 22 -8.47 -5.32 -1.48
CA THR A 22 -9.20 -5.71 -2.69
C THR A 22 -10.35 -6.63 -2.30
N SER A 23 -11.55 -6.25 -2.73
CA SER A 23 -12.78 -7.05 -2.65
C SER A 23 -13.10 -7.62 -4.03
N PHE A 24 -14.18 -8.38 -4.13
CA PHE A 24 -14.63 -9.00 -5.38
C PHE A 24 -14.88 -7.99 -6.52
N ASN A 25 -15.35 -6.78 -6.19
CA ASN A 25 -15.79 -5.77 -7.17
C ASN A 25 -15.03 -4.44 -7.11
N GLU A 26 -14.10 -4.27 -6.17
CA GLU A 26 -13.38 -3.00 -6.00
C GLU A 26 -12.02 -3.19 -5.31
N THR A 27 -11.10 -2.28 -5.59
CA THR A 27 -9.88 -2.10 -4.81
C THR A 27 -9.95 -0.73 -4.16
N MET A 28 -9.83 -0.70 -2.83
CA MET A 28 -9.89 0.53 -2.04
C MET A 28 -8.52 0.89 -1.50
N TYR A 29 -8.14 2.16 -1.66
CA TYR A 29 -6.97 2.77 -1.05
C TYR A 29 -7.44 3.88 -0.13
N TYR A 30 -7.00 3.88 1.12
CA TYR A 30 -7.43 4.89 2.08
C TYR A 30 -6.32 5.24 3.07
N ALA A 31 -6.40 6.46 3.61
CA ALA A 31 -5.54 6.92 4.67
C ALA A 31 -6.38 7.48 5.82
N SER A 32 -5.89 7.37 7.05
CA SER A 32 -6.56 7.82 8.26
C SER A 32 -5.61 8.65 9.11
N GLY A 33 -6.05 9.84 9.54
CA GLY A 33 -5.26 10.77 10.34
C GLY A 33 -6.10 11.92 10.88
N LEU A 34 -5.57 12.62 11.90
CA LEU A 34 -6.30 13.70 12.59
C LEU A 34 -6.09 15.10 11.96
N LYS A 35 -5.05 15.25 11.13
CA LYS A 35 -4.62 16.53 10.53
C LYS A 35 -4.12 16.29 9.10
N ASN A 36 -3.79 17.35 8.36
CA ASN A 36 -3.15 17.28 7.04
C ASN A 36 -3.99 16.59 5.95
N VAL A 37 -5.32 16.72 5.99
CA VAL A 37 -6.24 16.06 5.03
C VAL A 37 -5.91 16.39 3.58
N GLY A 38 -5.67 17.67 3.24
CA GLY A 38 -5.31 18.06 1.87
C GLY A 38 -4.05 17.34 1.35
N PRO A 39 -2.90 17.48 2.03
CA PRO A 39 -1.68 16.75 1.67
C PRO A 39 -1.84 15.21 1.62
N MET A 40 -2.66 14.61 2.49
CA MET A 40 -2.94 13.18 2.43
C MET A 40 -3.69 12.77 1.15
N ILE A 41 -4.62 13.62 0.67
CA ILE A 41 -5.34 13.38 -0.59
C ILE A 41 -4.36 13.39 -1.76
N ASP A 42 -3.45 14.37 -1.83
CA ASP A 42 -2.43 14.44 -2.88
C ASP A 42 -1.53 13.20 -2.86
N LEU A 43 -1.15 12.72 -1.67
CA LEU A 43 -0.34 11.52 -1.51
C LEU A 43 -1.09 10.24 -1.87
N LEU A 44 -2.39 10.16 -1.58
CA LEU A 44 -3.28 9.07 -2.04
C LEU A 44 -3.36 9.03 -3.57
N PHE A 45 -3.50 10.17 -4.23
CA PHE A 45 -3.47 10.23 -5.70
C PHE A 45 -2.11 9.83 -6.26
N LYS A 46 -1.01 10.18 -5.58
CA LYS A 46 0.32 9.72 -5.97
C LYS A 46 0.45 8.19 -5.84
N LEU A 47 -0.02 7.63 -4.72
CA LEU A 47 -0.01 6.19 -4.47
C LEU A 47 -0.70 5.40 -5.58
N VAL A 48 -1.84 5.89 -6.07
CA VAL A 48 -2.63 5.21 -7.12
C VAL A 48 -2.15 5.57 -8.53
N GLY A 49 -1.80 6.82 -8.77
CA GLY A 49 -1.51 7.36 -10.11
C GLY A 49 -0.05 7.25 -10.56
N GLN A 50 0.89 7.00 -9.62
CA GLN A 50 2.33 6.95 -9.90
C GLN A 50 2.96 5.70 -9.28
N PRO A 51 2.58 4.49 -9.72
CA PRO A 51 3.17 3.26 -9.19
C PRO A 51 4.68 3.19 -9.51
N TYR A 52 5.45 2.67 -8.55
CA TYR A 52 6.89 2.48 -8.68
C TYR A 52 7.23 0.99 -8.79
N PHE A 53 7.40 0.51 -10.02
CA PHE A 53 7.75 -0.88 -10.30
C PHE A 53 9.19 -0.98 -10.82
N THR A 54 9.94 -1.93 -10.27
CA THR A 54 11.24 -2.35 -10.76
C THR A 54 11.25 -3.88 -10.87
N ASP A 55 12.08 -4.44 -11.75
CA ASP A 55 12.17 -5.90 -11.86
C ASP A 55 12.53 -6.55 -10.51
N GLU A 56 13.35 -5.86 -9.71
CA GLU A 56 13.74 -6.31 -8.37
C GLU A 56 12.56 -6.31 -7.39
N ASN A 57 11.76 -5.25 -7.32
CA ASN A 57 10.65 -5.20 -6.35
C ASN A 57 9.50 -6.13 -6.75
N VAL A 58 9.24 -6.30 -8.04
CA VAL A 58 8.25 -7.27 -8.53
C VAL A 58 8.69 -8.70 -8.20
N ALA A 59 9.97 -9.03 -8.42
CA ALA A 59 10.50 -10.36 -8.10
C ALA A 59 10.45 -10.67 -6.59
N LYS A 60 10.60 -9.65 -5.73
CA LYS A 60 10.45 -9.77 -4.27
C LYS A 60 9.00 -10.00 -3.83
N GLU A 61 8.04 -9.36 -4.50
CA GLU A 61 6.63 -9.41 -4.12
C GLU A 61 5.94 -10.74 -4.49
N ILE A 62 6.32 -11.35 -5.61
CA ILE A 62 5.74 -12.64 -6.07
C ILE A 62 5.72 -13.73 -4.98
N PRO A 63 6.84 -14.06 -4.30
CA PRO A 63 6.83 -15.08 -3.26
C PRO A 63 6.02 -14.67 -2.01
N ILE A 64 5.87 -13.37 -1.72
CA ILE A 64 5.04 -12.87 -0.61
C ILE A 64 3.56 -13.17 -0.90
N ILE A 65 3.08 -12.80 -2.09
CA ILE A 65 1.70 -13.08 -2.52
C ILE A 65 1.42 -14.59 -2.58
N GLN A 66 2.40 -15.40 -3.00
CA GLN A 66 2.29 -16.86 -2.98
C GLN A 66 2.11 -17.40 -1.55
N GLN A 67 2.84 -16.83 -0.59
CA GLN A 67 2.70 -17.20 0.81
C GLN A 67 1.34 -16.79 1.38
N GLU A 68 0.84 -15.59 1.06
CA GLU A 68 -0.50 -15.14 1.45
C GLU A 68 -1.59 -16.08 0.91
N LEU A 69 -1.49 -16.48 -0.36
CA LEU A 69 -2.43 -17.44 -0.96
C LEU A 69 -2.42 -18.79 -0.23
N ALA A 70 -1.25 -19.31 0.14
CA ALA A 70 -1.14 -20.55 0.90
C ALA A 70 -1.81 -20.40 2.28
N MET A 71 -1.60 -19.27 2.96
CA MET A 71 -2.25 -18.98 4.24
C MET A 71 -3.78 -18.96 4.11
N TYR A 72 -4.34 -18.32 3.08
CA TYR A 72 -5.79 -18.33 2.84
C TYR A 72 -6.36 -19.73 2.55
N GLN A 73 -5.58 -20.63 1.96
CA GLN A 73 -5.99 -22.01 1.70
C GLN A 73 -6.00 -22.88 2.97
N ASP A 74 -5.20 -22.50 3.96
CA ASP A 74 -5.11 -23.18 5.27
C ASP A 74 -6.13 -22.64 6.29
N GLU A 75 -6.81 -21.53 5.99
CA GLU A 75 -7.94 -21.03 6.79
C GLU A 75 -9.24 -21.81 6.48
N PRO A 76 -9.90 -22.42 7.49
CA PRO A 76 -11.06 -23.31 7.30
C PRO A 76 -12.39 -22.62 6.99
#